data_AF-A0A660V0C8-F1
#
_entry.id   AF-A0A660V0C8-F1
#
_cell.length_a   1.000
_cell.length_b   1.000
_cell.length_c   1.000
_cell.angle_alpha   90.00
_cell.angle_beta   90.00
_cell.angle_gamma   90.00
#
_symmetry.space_group_name_H-M   'P 1'
#
loop_
_entity.id
_entity.type
_entity.pdbx_description
1 polymer ?
#
loop_
_entity_poly.entity_id
_entity_poly.type
_entity_poly.pdbx_seq_one_letter_code
_entity_poly.pdbx_strand_id
1 'polypeptide(L)' 'PSIDEVNNWTGSRFKSTVTHDLSCPDYNLNVRQLLHVGYKVAAEMGSEYIEALERYEDVIADHVTYNIFERHIKPIFY' A
#
# COMPACT_ATOMS: atom_id res chain seq x y z
N PRO A 1 -7.63 -12.29 -7.99
CA PRO A 1 -8.77 -12.52 -7.08
C PRO A 1 -10.07 -12.15 -7.80
N SER A 2 -11.20 -12.77 -7.44
CA SER A 2 -12.53 -12.37 -7.95
C SER A 2 -13.05 -11.13 -7.20
N ILE A 3 -14.12 -10.50 -7.71
CA ILE A 3 -14.76 -9.37 -7.03
C ILE A 3 -15.27 -9.80 -5.64
N ASP A 4 -15.96 -10.95 -5.56
CA ASP A 4 -16.47 -11.47 -4.30
C ASP A 4 -15.36 -11.78 -3.30
N GLU A 5 -14.21 -12.27 -3.77
CA GLU A 5 -13.06 -12.52 -2.93
C GLU A 5 -12.52 -11.22 -2.32
N VAL A 6 -12.32 -10.18 -3.14
CA VAL A 6 -11.78 -8.88 -2.69
C VAL A 6 -12.75 -8.17 -1.74
N ASN A 7 -14.06 -8.24 -2.00
CA ASN A 7 -15.07 -7.62 -1.14
C ASN A 7 -15.11 -8.21 0.28
N ASN A 8 -14.60 -9.43 0.46
CA ASN A 8 -14.50 -10.10 1.75
C ASN A 8 -13.14 -9.89 2.44
N TRP A 9 -12.22 -9.13 1.85
CA TRP A 9 -10.90 -8.90 2.46
C TRP A 9 -10.99 -7.99 3.67
N THR A 10 -10.34 -8.41 4.75
CA THR A 10 -10.07 -7.58 5.92
C THR A 10 -8.96 -6.56 5.62
N GLY A 11 -8.83 -5.52 6.44
CA GLY A 11 -7.71 -4.57 6.33
C GLY A 11 -6.34 -5.24 6.43
N SER A 12 -6.20 -6.28 7.25
CA SER A 12 -4.97 -7.08 7.33
C SER A 12 -4.68 -7.84 6.03
N ARG A 13 -5.70 -8.42 5.39
CA ARG A 13 -5.57 -9.08 4.09
C ARG A 13 -5.16 -8.10 2.99
N PHE A 14 -5.78 -6.92 2.95
CA PHE A 14 -5.39 -5.85 2.03
C PHE A 14 -3.94 -5.44 2.24
N LYS A 15 -3.52 -5.20 3.49
CA LYS A 15 -2.15 -4.84 3.85
C LYS A 15 -1.15 -5.88 3.36
N SER A 16 -1.35 -7.16 3.69
CA SER A 16 -0.43 -8.24 3.29
C SER A 16 -0.32 -8.37 1.77
N THR A 17 -1.45 -8.19 1.06
CA THR A 17 -1.47 -8.28 -0.40
C THR A 17 -0.61 -7.23 -1.09
N VAL A 18 -0.54 -6.01 -0.54
CA VAL A 18 0.12 -4.85 -1.20
C VAL A 18 1.50 -4.54 -0.64
N THR A 19 1.83 -5.01 0.55
CA THR A 19 3.15 -4.82 1.17
C THR A 19 4.18 -5.59 0.37
N HIS A 20 5.30 -4.96 0.00
CA HIS A 20 6.32 -5.56 -0.87
C HIS A 20 7.10 -6.74 -0.24
N ASP A 21 6.50 -7.63 0.52
CA ASP A 21 7.18 -8.74 1.16
C ASP A 21 7.14 -10.00 0.28
N LEU A 22 8.27 -10.32 -0.36
CA LEU A 22 8.38 -11.48 -1.24
C LEU A 22 8.25 -12.82 -0.51
N SER A 23 8.40 -12.84 0.82
CA SER A 23 8.21 -14.03 1.64
C SER A 23 6.75 -14.25 2.05
N CYS A 24 5.90 -13.23 1.89
CA CYS A 24 4.49 -13.30 2.26
C CYS A 24 3.69 -14.03 1.16
N PRO A 25 3.01 -15.16 1.47
CA PRO A 25 2.20 -15.89 0.49
C PRO A 25 1.04 -15.07 -0.09
N ASP A 26 0.60 -14.06 0.65
CA ASP A 26 -0.52 -13.21 0.27
C ASP A 26 -0.10 -12.06 -0.64
N TYR A 27 1.21 -11.75 -0.71
CA TYR A 27 1.72 -10.67 -1.53
C TYR A 27 1.38 -10.89 -3.00
N ASN A 28 0.82 -9.85 -3.63
CA ASN A 28 0.48 -9.88 -5.04
C ASN A 28 1.04 -8.64 -5.76
N LEU A 29 2.08 -8.86 -6.56
CA LEU A 29 2.73 -7.81 -7.35
C LEU A 29 1.76 -7.04 -8.24
N ASN A 30 0.78 -7.74 -8.85
CA ASN A 30 -0.17 -7.10 -9.76
C ASN A 30 -1.16 -6.20 -9.02
N VAL A 31 -1.62 -6.61 -7.84
CA VAL A 31 -2.51 -5.78 -7.00
C VAL A 31 -1.76 -4.55 -6.49
N ARG A 32 -0.51 -4.72 -6.04
CA ARG A 32 0.34 -3.60 -5.65
C ARG A 32 0.54 -2.62 -6.81
N GLN A 33 0.87 -3.12 -8.01
CA GLN A 33 1.05 -2.28 -9.18
C GLN A 33 -0.24 -1.54 -9.56
N LEU A 34 -1.39 -2.22 -9.47
CA LEU A 34 -2.70 -1.63 -9.71
C LEU A 34 -2.95 -0.43 -8.79
N LEU A 35 -2.75 -0.58 -7.47
CA LEU A 35 -2.92 0.55 -6.54
C LEU A 35 -1.88 1.64 -6.77
N HIS A 36 -0.64 1.26 -7.11
CA HIS A 36 0.44 2.21 -7.38
C HIS A 36 0.15 3.11 -8.60
N VAL A 37 -0.57 2.62 -9.61
CA VAL A 37 -1.01 3.46 -10.74
C VAL A 37 -2.40 4.06 -10.52
N GLY A 38 -3.24 3.40 -9.72
CA GLY A 38 -4.64 3.74 -9.46
C GLY A 38 -4.84 4.86 -8.44
N TYR A 39 -3.83 5.26 -7.67
CA TYR A 39 -3.95 6.39 -6.73
C TYR A 39 -4.40 7.69 -7.42
N LYS A 40 -4.17 7.84 -8.73
CA LYS A 40 -4.66 8.98 -9.51
C LYS A 40 -6.19 9.07 -9.51
N VAL A 41 -6.88 7.92 -9.54
CA VAL A 41 -8.34 7.86 -9.40
C VAL A 41 -8.76 8.26 -8.00
N ALA A 42 -8.03 7.84 -6.96
CA ALA A 42 -8.28 8.30 -5.59
C ALA A 42 -8.06 9.82 -5.45
N ALA A 43 -7.07 10.39 -6.15
CA ALA A 43 -6.83 11.82 -6.16
C ALA A 43 -7.98 12.63 -6.79
N GLU A 44 -8.79 12.03 -7.68
CA GLU A 44 -10.00 12.67 -8.22
C GLU A 44 -11.09 12.87 -7.14
N MET A 45 -11.00 12.18 -5.99
CA MET A 45 -11.88 12.43 -4.83
C MET A 45 -11.60 13.77 -4.12
N GLY A 46 -10.53 14.48 -4.51
CA GLY A 46 -10.25 15.83 -4.03
C GLY A 46 -9.99 15.90 -2.53
N SER A 47 -10.70 16.78 -1.82
CA SER A 47 -10.46 17.07 -0.40
C SER A 47 -10.61 15.84 0.49
N GLU A 48 -11.54 14.93 0.19
CA GLU A 48 -11.73 13.71 0.98
C GLU A 48 -10.44 12.87 1.05
N TYR A 49 -9.78 12.69 -0.09
CA TYR A 49 -8.54 11.94 -0.15
C TYR A 49 -7.39 12.68 0.54
N ILE A 50 -7.27 13.99 0.34
CA ILE A 50 -6.21 14.80 0.96
C ILE A 50 -6.36 14.83 2.49
N GLU A 51 -7.57 15.08 3.00
CA GLU A 51 -7.85 15.07 4.44
C GLU A 51 -7.59 13.70 5.07
N ALA A 52 -7.84 12.61 4.33
CA ALA A 52 -7.49 11.27 4.79
C ALA A 52 -5.98 11.07 4.88
N LEU A 53 -5.20 11.59 3.92
CA LEU A 53 -3.74 11.53 3.98
C LEU A 53 -3.19 12.32 5.18
N GLU A 54 -3.71 13.52 5.42
CA GLU A 54 -3.32 14.35 6.58
C GLU A 54 -3.69 13.67 7.90
N ARG A 55 -4.93 13.16 8.00
CA ARG A 55 -5.42 12.49 9.22
C ARG A 55 -4.59 11.27 9.61
N TYR A 56 -4.06 10.53 8.64
CA TYR A 56 -3.33 9.29 8.87
C TYR A 56 -1.83 9.43 8.60
N GLU A 57 -1.30 10.66 8.56
CA GLU A 57 0.10 10.98 8.24
C GLU A 57 1.08 10.14 9.05
N ASP A 58 0.95 10.10 10.38
CA ASP A 58 1.88 9.39 11.26
C ASP A 58 2.06 7.92 10.85
N VAL A 59 0.92 7.23 10.61
CA VAL A 59 0.92 5.83 10.22
C VAL A 59 1.47 5.66 8.80
N ILE A 60 1.11 6.56 7.88
CA ILE A 60 1.60 6.51 6.50
C ILE A 60 3.12 6.72 6.46
N ALA A 61 3.62 7.72 7.18
CA ALA A 61 5.03 8.10 7.23
C ALA A 61 5.91 6.95 7.74
N ASP A 62 5.50 6.26 8.80
CA ASP A 62 6.21 5.09 9.32
C ASP A 62 6.32 3.98 8.26
N HIS A 63 5.21 3.66 7.58
CA HIS A 63 5.19 2.61 6.57
C HIS A 63 5.97 2.98 5.30
N VAL A 64 5.87 4.24 4.84
CA VAL A 64 6.61 4.74 3.68
C VAL A 64 8.10 4.77 3.98
N THR A 65 8.50 5.24 5.17
CA THR A 65 9.90 5.28 5.60
C THR A 65 10.47 3.88 5.70
N TYR A 66 9.80 2.96 6.40
CA TYR A 66 10.24 1.57 6.47
C TYR A 66 10.35 0.94 5.07
N ASN A 67 9.35 1.15 4.20
CA ASN A 67 9.38 0.59 2.86
C ASN A 67 10.53 1.18 2.03
N ILE A 68 10.69 2.50 1.93
CA ILE A 68 11.71 3.12 1.06
C ILE A 68 13.10 2.99 1.67
N PHE A 69 13.27 3.40 2.93
CA PHE A 69 14.57 3.47 3.57
C PHE A 69 15.08 2.08 3.97
N GLU A 70 14.41 1.39 4.89
CA GLU A 70 14.91 0.12 5.45
C GLU A 70 14.95 -1.00 4.41
N ARG A 71 13.97 -1.05 3.49
CA ARG A 71 13.84 -2.18 2.56
C ARG A 71 14.41 -1.98 1.17
N HIS A 72 14.63 -0.74 0.71
CA HIS A 72 15.16 -0.49 -0.64
C HIS A 72 16.48 0.28 -0.62
N ILE A 73 16.59 1.40 0.11
CA ILE A 73 17.83 2.18 0.14
C ILE A 73 18.90 1.46 0.95
N LYS A 74 18.57 1.04 2.18
CA LYS A 74 19.54 0.47 3.12
C LYS A 74 20.25 -0.76 2.55
N PRO A 75 19.57 -1.78 1.99
CA PRO A 75 20.23 -2.98 1.46
C PRO A 75 21.15 -2.75 0.25
N ILE A 76 21.04 -1.59 -0.41
CA ILE A 76 21.88 -1.25 -1.56
C ILE A 76 23.16 -0.54 -1.10
N PHE A 77 23.08 0.30 -0.05
CA PHE A 77 24.15 1.22 0.33
C PHE A 77 24.80 0.93 1.69
N TYR A 78 24.21 0.10 2.54
CA TYR A 78 24.68 -0.24 3.88
C TYR A 78 24.67 -1.76 4.09
#